data_AF-A0A9C8HW81-F1
#
_entry.id   AF-A0A9C8HW81-F1
#
_cell.length_a   1.000
_cell.length_b   1.000
_cell.length_c   1.000
_cell.angle_alpha   90.00
_cell.angle_beta   90.00
_cell.angle_gamma   90.00
#
_symmetry.space_group_name_H-M   'P 1'
#
loop_
_entity.id
_entity.type
_entity.pdbx_description
1 polymer ?
#
loop_
_entity_poly.entity_id
_entity_poly.type
_entity_poly.pdbx_seq_one_letter_code
_entity_poly.pdbx_strand_id
1 'polypeptide(L)'
;MNRVFFIGIDAGDFKYIEPLVKRNKLPNFRKLIQSGAWCVLESTNPPLTPVAWTTLLSGLGKSEHKVFSWTKFSDDLKEITPINANDIKIPRVWDILNVYGIKSVVMNLPLTYPAYPINGVMVSGFDAEAYDDRATAMTEPLKNEFKEKYPDYSIMVEYKNIYQGLEIFKKLWKEDCRKKTEAFIYLMNKTSAQFGILVYMIVDHLNHYIPYGLKKHRTQVEWAYSIVDQEIGRIMDEMEKTDSIIICSDHGSVFIKQNFFINKWLADNGYLRFYDDKLPDKIYRNIYNKLSMKARIFKIFGEKFGEKLFRFLFEAIPTSLKKKVVKRVRDKSVLGFSFDCIDLEN
;
A
#
# COMPACT_ATOMS: atom_id res chain seq x y z
N MET A 1 16.94 -18.44 22.39
CA MET A 1 17.46 -17.30 21.61
C MET A 1 16.32 -16.30 21.53
N ASN A 2 16.57 -15.02 21.84
CA ASN A 2 15.51 -14.01 21.95
C ASN A 2 14.86 -13.77 20.59
N ARG A 3 13.53 -13.59 20.56
CA ARG A 3 12.80 -13.25 19.33
C ARG A 3 12.76 -11.74 19.14
N VAL A 4 12.73 -11.30 17.88
CA VAL A 4 12.56 -9.89 17.50
C VAL A 4 11.31 -9.76 16.64
N PHE A 5 10.38 -8.94 17.10
CA PHE A 5 9.14 -8.59 16.42
C PHE A 5 9.26 -7.20 15.81
N PHE A 6 9.33 -7.10 14.49
CA PHE A 6 9.33 -5.85 13.76
C PHE A 6 7.91 -5.56 13.26
N ILE A 7 7.29 -4.51 13.80
CA ILE A 7 5.94 -4.08 13.43
C ILE A 7 6.04 -2.82 12.59
N GLY A 8 5.69 -2.95 11.32
CA GLY A 8 5.57 -1.83 10.39
C GLY A 8 4.21 -1.18 10.46
N ILE A 9 4.17 0.15 10.37
CA ILE A 9 2.93 0.92 10.22
C ILE A 9 3.11 1.82 9.01
N ASP A 10 2.43 1.48 7.93
CA ASP A 10 2.49 2.28 6.70
C ASP A 10 1.82 3.64 6.93
N ALA A 11 2.51 4.73 6.58
CA ALA A 11 2.12 6.11 6.91
C ALA A 11 1.97 6.43 8.42
N GLY A 12 2.69 5.69 9.28
CA GLY A 12 2.71 5.81 10.74
C GLY A 12 3.50 7.01 11.25
N ASP A 13 2.82 8.12 11.50
CA ASP A 13 3.43 9.40 11.85
C ASP A 13 3.27 9.75 13.35
N PHE A 14 4.40 10.08 14.00
CA PHE A 14 4.43 10.47 15.41
C PHE A 14 3.59 11.72 15.72
N LYS A 15 3.31 12.57 14.74
CA LYS A 15 2.40 13.72 14.92
C LYS A 15 0.97 13.31 15.29
N TYR A 16 0.57 12.08 14.98
CA TYR A 16 -0.71 11.51 15.40
C TYR A 16 -0.55 10.65 16.66
N ILE A 17 0.51 9.83 16.71
CA ILE A 17 0.75 8.89 17.82
C ILE A 17 0.96 9.64 19.13
N GLU A 18 1.84 10.64 19.16
CA GLU A 18 2.22 11.34 20.41
C GLU A 18 1.02 12.06 21.06
N PRO A 19 0.20 12.85 20.35
CA PRO A 19 -1.01 13.45 20.94
C PRO A 19 -2.06 12.43 21.38
N LEU A 20 -2.10 11.25 20.77
CA LEU A 20 -3.01 10.18 21.16
C LEU A 20 -2.54 9.45 22.42
N VAL A 21 -1.24 9.22 22.55
CA VAL A 21 -0.61 8.70 23.78
C VAL A 21 -0.84 9.66 24.95
N LYS A 22 -0.61 10.97 24.76
CA LYS A 22 -0.87 12.00 25.79
C LYS A 22 -2.33 12.04 26.25
N ARG A 23 -3.27 11.68 25.36
CA ARG A 23 -4.72 11.57 25.66
C ARG A 23 -5.16 10.19 26.15
N ASN A 24 -4.22 9.28 26.47
CA ASN A 24 -4.48 7.92 26.91
C ASN A 24 -5.33 7.09 25.93
N LYS A 25 -5.16 7.32 24.62
CA LYS A 25 -5.89 6.59 23.57
C LYS A 25 -5.11 5.43 22.96
N LEU A 26 -3.80 5.36 23.20
CA LEU A 26 -2.91 4.31 22.70
C LEU A 26 -2.11 3.72 23.87
N PRO A 27 -2.74 2.90 24.72
CA PRO A 27 -2.10 2.36 25.93
C PRO A 27 -0.89 1.48 25.65
N ASN A 28 -0.83 0.74 24.55
CA ASN A 28 0.30 -0.14 24.26
C ASN A 28 1.49 0.64 23.70
N PHE A 29 1.26 1.60 22.81
CA PHE A 29 2.28 2.61 22.46
C PHE A 29 2.80 3.35 23.69
N ARG A 30 1.92 3.74 24.61
CA ARG A 30 2.32 4.41 25.85
C ARG A 30 3.30 3.54 26.66
N LYS A 31 3.00 2.26 26.84
CA LYS A 31 3.89 1.31 27.53
C LYS A 31 5.26 1.25 26.84
N LEU A 32 5.28 1.05 25.52
CA LEU A 32 6.52 0.93 24.73
C LEU A 32 7.37 2.20 24.78
N ILE A 33 6.76 3.38 24.68
CA ILE A 33 7.43 4.68 24.80
C ILE A 33 8.03 4.85 26.20
N GLN A 34 7.35 4.38 27.25
CA GLN A 34 7.82 4.51 28.63
C GLN A 34 8.91 3.51 29.00
N SER A 35 8.93 2.32 28.40
CA SER A 35 9.87 1.24 28.72
C SER A 35 10.99 1.04 27.71
N GLY A 36 10.99 1.80 26.61
CA GLY A 36 11.91 1.63 25.48
C GLY A 36 12.57 2.94 25.05
N ALA A 37 13.20 2.88 23.87
CA ALA A 37 13.76 4.04 23.19
C ALA A 37 12.88 4.40 21.99
N TRP A 38 12.74 5.70 21.73
CA TRP A 38 11.98 6.20 20.59
C TRP A 38 12.60 7.50 20.07
N CYS A 39 12.45 7.73 18.78
CA CYS A 39 12.79 8.99 18.12
C CYS A 39 11.95 9.14 16.84
N VAL A 40 11.85 10.37 16.35
CA VAL A 40 11.31 10.64 15.01
C VAL A 40 12.46 10.52 14.02
N LEU A 41 12.27 9.70 12.98
CA LEU A 41 13.26 9.46 11.92
C LEU A 41 12.88 10.21 10.64
N GLU A 42 13.90 10.57 9.85
CA GLU A 42 13.71 11.08 8.50
C GLU A 42 13.49 9.90 7.54
N SER A 43 12.46 9.99 6.69
CA SER A 43 12.17 9.00 5.65
C SER A 43 13.07 9.22 4.43
N THR A 44 12.91 8.37 3.41
CA THR A 44 13.56 8.59 2.11
C THR A 44 12.98 9.82 1.41
N ASN A 45 13.73 10.38 0.47
CA ASN A 45 13.21 11.33 -0.52
C ASN A 45 13.22 10.65 -1.90
N PRO A 46 12.08 10.39 -2.55
CA PRO A 46 10.72 10.69 -2.07
C PRO A 46 10.29 9.74 -0.94
N PRO A 47 9.36 10.17 -0.05
CA PRO A 47 8.86 9.38 1.06
C PRO A 47 7.76 8.42 0.58
N LEU A 48 8.16 7.47 -0.28
CA LEU A 48 7.27 6.49 -0.91
C LEU A 48 7.48 5.10 -0.31
N THR A 49 6.40 4.40 0.01
CA THR A 49 6.36 2.99 0.46
C THR A 49 7.41 2.08 -0.21
N PRO A 50 7.48 1.93 -1.55
CA PRO A 50 8.44 1.03 -2.19
C PRO A 50 9.89 1.43 -1.96
N VAL A 51 10.17 2.74 -1.87
CA VAL A 51 11.52 3.27 -1.66
C VAL A 51 11.91 3.11 -0.20
N ALA A 52 11.05 3.57 0.71
CA ALA A 52 11.31 3.61 2.14
C ALA A 52 11.40 2.22 2.77
N TRP A 53 10.48 1.28 2.48
CA TRP A 53 10.60 -0.09 2.99
C TRP A 53 11.86 -0.79 2.47
N THR A 54 12.21 -0.58 1.20
CA THR A 54 13.44 -1.17 0.63
C THR A 54 14.69 -0.59 1.29
N THR A 55 14.75 0.73 1.50
CA THR A 55 15.86 1.38 2.21
C THR A 55 15.96 0.89 3.65
N LEU A 56 14.85 0.91 4.40
CA LEU A 56 14.81 0.54 5.81
C LEU A 56 15.27 -0.90 6.06
N LEU A 57 14.89 -1.84 5.19
CA LEU A 57 15.12 -3.26 5.38
C LEU A 57 16.43 -3.75 4.76
N SER A 58 17.09 -2.93 3.93
CA SER A 58 18.41 -3.24 3.38
C SER A 58 19.55 -2.46 4.03
N GLY A 59 19.24 -1.30 4.65
CA GLY A 59 20.25 -0.36 5.11
C GLY A 59 20.95 0.41 3.98
N LEU A 60 20.43 0.33 2.75
CA LEU A 60 21.02 0.95 1.55
C LEU A 60 20.10 2.05 1.00
N GLY A 61 20.70 3.04 0.34
CA GLY A 61 19.96 4.13 -0.31
C GLY A 61 19.37 3.75 -1.67
N LYS A 62 18.45 4.58 -2.17
CA LYS A 62 17.77 4.39 -3.47
C LYS A 62 18.69 4.22 -4.67
N SER A 63 19.87 4.83 -4.66
CA SER A 63 20.88 4.66 -5.73
C SER A 63 21.48 3.26 -5.76
N GLU A 64 21.53 2.59 -4.60
CA GLU A 64 22.12 1.26 -4.46
C GLU A 64 21.08 0.18 -4.76
N HIS A 65 19.87 0.31 -4.20
CA HIS A 65 18.79 -0.66 -4.40
C HIS A 65 17.95 -0.43 -5.66
N LYS A 66 18.11 0.71 -6.34
CA LYS A 66 17.48 1.07 -7.63
C LYS A 66 15.94 1.09 -7.64
N VAL A 67 15.31 1.22 -6.47
CA VAL A 67 13.85 1.40 -6.36
C VAL A 67 13.58 2.88 -6.15
N PHE A 68 12.90 3.50 -7.11
CA PHE A 68 12.63 4.94 -7.11
C PHE A 68 11.14 5.28 -7.06
N SER A 69 10.25 4.32 -7.34
CA SER A 69 8.80 4.49 -7.37
C SER A 69 8.11 3.11 -7.35
N TRP A 70 6.79 3.10 -7.53
CA TRP A 70 5.99 1.88 -7.75
C TRP A 70 6.21 1.27 -9.15
N THR A 71 6.78 2.03 -10.08
CA THR A 71 7.01 1.60 -11.47
C THR A 71 8.46 1.82 -11.89
N LYS A 72 8.88 1.04 -12.88
CA LYS A 72 10.16 1.17 -13.58
C LYS A 72 9.92 1.33 -15.08
N PHE A 73 10.88 1.98 -15.73
CA PHE A 73 10.92 2.11 -17.18
C PHE A 73 11.77 0.99 -17.79
N SER A 74 11.44 0.57 -19.01
CA SER A 74 12.36 -0.16 -19.86
C SER A 74 13.57 0.71 -20.22
N ASP A 75 14.68 0.08 -20.61
CA ASP A 75 15.91 0.80 -20.99
C ASP A 75 15.68 1.78 -22.16
N ASP A 76 14.73 1.48 -23.05
CA ASP A 76 14.34 2.34 -24.17
C ASP A 76 13.24 3.37 -23.82
N LEU A 77 12.82 3.42 -22.55
CA LEU A 77 11.81 4.31 -21.99
C LEU A 77 10.41 4.20 -22.61
N LYS A 78 10.12 3.10 -23.33
CA LYS A 78 8.81 2.91 -23.99
C LYS A 78 7.80 2.17 -23.14
N GLU A 79 8.26 1.37 -22.18
CA GLU A 79 7.40 0.57 -21.32
C GLU A 79 7.53 0.98 -19.87
N ILE A 80 6.39 1.05 -19.19
CA ILE A 80 6.29 1.26 -17.75
C ILE A 80 5.71 -0.01 -17.16
N THR A 81 6.43 -0.62 -16.24
CA THR A 81 6.02 -1.85 -15.54
C THR A 81 6.06 -1.64 -14.03
N PRO A 82 5.19 -2.31 -13.25
CA PRO A 82 5.30 -2.31 -11.80
C PRO A 82 6.64 -2.89 -11.35
N ILE A 83 7.22 -2.30 -10.30
CA ILE A 83 8.32 -2.93 -9.56
C ILE A 83 7.76 -4.03 -8.68
N ASN A 84 8.48 -5.15 -8.57
CA ASN A 84 8.12 -6.25 -7.68
C ASN A 84 9.37 -6.84 -7.00
N ALA A 85 9.20 -7.89 -6.18
CA ALA A 85 10.28 -8.50 -5.42
C ALA A 85 11.47 -8.97 -6.29
N ASN A 86 11.23 -9.37 -7.54
CA ASN A 86 12.30 -9.79 -8.45
C ASN A 86 13.21 -8.63 -8.87
N ASP A 87 12.78 -7.39 -8.73
CA ASP A 87 13.57 -6.21 -9.12
C ASP A 87 14.54 -5.78 -8.02
N ILE A 88 14.32 -6.23 -6.79
CA ILE A 88 15.18 -5.95 -5.65
C ILE A 88 16.35 -6.95 -5.67
N LYS A 89 17.52 -6.50 -6.14
CA LYS A 89 18.73 -7.34 -6.32
C LYS A 89 19.75 -7.20 -5.19
N ILE A 90 19.28 -6.79 -4.02
CA ILE A 90 20.10 -6.57 -2.82
C ILE A 90 19.53 -7.38 -1.65
N PRO A 91 20.37 -7.85 -0.72
CA PRO A 91 19.88 -8.54 0.46
C PRO A 91 19.10 -7.58 1.36
N ARG A 92 17.98 -8.07 1.89
CA ARG A 92 17.25 -7.44 3.00
C ARG A 92 17.55 -8.19 4.29
N VAL A 93 17.11 -7.65 5.41
CA VAL A 93 17.43 -8.15 6.75
C VAL A 93 17.22 -9.66 6.89
N TRP A 94 16.12 -10.23 6.39
CA TRP A 94 15.87 -11.67 6.49
C TRP A 94 16.76 -12.50 5.55
N ASP A 95 17.22 -11.95 4.42
CA ASP A 95 18.16 -12.63 3.53
C ASP A 95 19.51 -12.80 4.23
N ILE A 96 19.93 -11.79 4.98
CA ILE A 96 21.12 -11.83 5.82
C ILE A 96 20.91 -12.85 6.95
N LEU A 97 19.78 -12.79 7.66
CA LEU A 97 19.46 -13.71 8.75
C LEU A 97 19.42 -15.18 8.28
N ASN A 98 18.91 -15.45 7.08
CA ASN A 98 18.92 -16.78 6.48
C ASN A 98 20.33 -17.36 6.36
N VAL A 99 21.33 -16.56 5.98
CA VAL A 99 22.74 -16.99 5.89
C VAL A 99 23.26 -17.47 7.24
N TYR A 100 22.80 -16.86 8.33
CA TYR A 100 23.14 -17.26 9.70
C TYR A 100 22.23 -18.36 10.27
N GLY A 101 21.37 -18.97 9.45
CA GLY A 101 20.45 -20.03 9.88
C GLY A 101 19.33 -19.54 10.80
N ILE A 102 19.10 -18.23 10.87
CA ILE A 102 18.04 -17.63 11.68
C ILE A 102 16.72 -17.71 10.92
N LYS A 103 15.69 -18.22 11.60
CA LYS A 103 14.37 -18.38 10.99
C LYS A 103 13.56 -17.08 11.05
N SER A 104 12.94 -16.73 9.92
CA SER A 104 12.19 -15.49 9.76
C SER A 104 10.75 -15.71 9.30
N VAL A 105 9.81 -14.91 9.81
CA VAL A 105 8.46 -14.75 9.24
C VAL A 105 8.34 -13.35 8.66
N VAL A 106 8.09 -13.24 7.36
CA VAL A 106 7.88 -11.96 6.66
C VAL A 106 6.44 -11.90 6.18
N MET A 107 5.65 -10.94 6.66
CA MET A 107 4.21 -10.92 6.41
C MET A 107 3.68 -9.52 6.07
N ASN A 108 2.84 -9.46 5.04
CA ASN A 108 2.13 -8.26 4.60
C ASN A 108 3.03 -7.05 4.28
N LEU A 109 4.29 -7.28 3.94
CA LEU A 109 5.27 -6.25 3.61
C LEU A 109 5.23 -5.93 2.10
N PRO A 110 5.10 -4.67 1.67
CA PRO A 110 5.13 -4.33 0.24
C PRO A 110 6.45 -4.73 -0.45
N LEU A 111 6.38 -4.97 -1.77
CA LEU A 111 7.50 -5.43 -2.60
C LEU A 111 8.11 -6.76 -2.13
N THR A 112 7.23 -7.66 -1.72
CA THR A 112 7.57 -9.06 -1.44
C THR A 112 6.87 -10.03 -2.39
N TYR A 113 5.99 -9.54 -3.27
CA TYR A 113 5.39 -10.36 -4.32
C TYR A 113 6.28 -10.41 -5.59
N PRO A 114 6.39 -11.57 -6.27
CA PRO A 114 6.03 -12.89 -5.77
C PRO A 114 6.94 -13.29 -4.60
N ALA A 115 6.37 -14.00 -3.62
CA ALA A 115 7.12 -14.49 -2.48
C ALA A 115 8.19 -15.49 -2.96
N TYR A 116 9.35 -15.45 -2.32
CA TYR A 116 10.45 -16.37 -2.59
C TYR A 116 10.85 -17.11 -1.30
N PRO A 117 11.44 -18.31 -1.43
CA PRO A 117 11.80 -19.12 -0.27
C PRO A 117 12.81 -18.43 0.64
N ILE A 118 12.53 -18.48 1.95
CA ILE A 118 13.44 -18.06 3.02
C ILE A 118 13.53 -19.17 4.06
N ASN A 119 14.49 -19.09 5.00
CA ASN A 119 14.51 -19.97 6.16
C ASN A 119 13.35 -19.57 7.09
N GLY A 120 12.17 -20.14 6.87
CA GLY A 120 10.94 -19.74 7.55
C GLY A 120 9.79 -19.55 6.57
N VAL A 121 9.06 -18.44 6.68
CA VAL A 121 7.84 -18.20 5.88
C VAL A 121 7.79 -16.77 5.36
N MET A 122 7.40 -16.62 4.10
CA MET A 122 7.05 -15.33 3.51
C MET A 122 5.59 -15.35 3.03
N VAL A 123 4.83 -14.34 3.42
CA VAL A 123 3.48 -14.03 2.93
C VAL A 123 3.48 -12.58 2.46
N SER A 124 3.23 -12.37 1.17
CA SER A 124 3.46 -11.08 0.51
C SER A 124 2.55 -9.96 1.02
N GLY A 125 2.91 -8.72 0.70
CA GLY A 125 2.09 -7.53 0.89
C GLY A 125 0.99 -7.35 -0.15
N PHE A 126 0.29 -6.23 -0.04
CA PHE A 126 -0.86 -5.85 -0.88
C PHE A 126 -0.53 -5.68 -2.38
N ASP A 127 0.75 -5.77 -2.75
CA ASP A 127 1.24 -5.86 -4.13
C ASP A 127 0.89 -7.19 -4.83
N ALA A 128 0.36 -8.18 -4.11
CA ALA A 128 -0.24 -9.39 -4.66
C ALA A 128 -1.78 -9.32 -4.75
N GLU A 129 -2.37 -10.09 -5.67
CA GLU A 129 -3.81 -10.31 -5.67
C GLU A 129 -4.26 -11.06 -4.40
N ALA A 130 -5.51 -10.82 -3.99
CA ALA A 130 -6.10 -11.35 -2.75
C ALA A 130 -5.85 -12.84 -2.52
N TYR A 131 -5.95 -13.66 -3.58
CA TYR A 131 -5.84 -15.12 -3.54
C TYR A 131 -4.83 -15.66 -4.56
N ASP A 132 -3.62 -15.08 -4.61
CA ASP A 132 -2.53 -15.58 -5.45
C ASP A 132 -1.62 -16.54 -4.66
N ASP A 133 -1.51 -17.79 -5.12
CA ASP A 133 -0.62 -18.78 -4.51
C ASP A 133 0.86 -18.38 -4.51
N ARG A 134 1.28 -17.53 -5.46
CA ARG A 134 2.65 -16.97 -5.55
C ARG A 134 2.92 -15.91 -4.49
N ALA A 135 1.89 -15.44 -3.77
CA ALA A 135 2.07 -14.55 -2.64
C ALA A 135 2.61 -15.26 -1.40
N THR A 136 2.76 -16.59 -1.43
CA THR A 136 3.22 -17.38 -0.29
C THR A 136 4.45 -18.21 -0.63
N ALA A 137 5.46 -18.17 0.23
CA ALA A 137 6.59 -19.08 0.22
C ALA A 137 6.68 -19.77 1.59
N MET A 138 6.20 -21.01 1.63
CA MET A 138 6.21 -21.91 2.79
C MET A 138 6.21 -23.36 2.30
N THR A 139 6.55 -24.31 3.17
CA THR A 139 6.50 -25.74 2.82
C THR A 139 5.05 -26.16 2.53
N GLU A 140 4.85 -27.10 1.59
CA GLU A 140 3.49 -27.57 1.24
C GLU A 140 2.67 -28.05 2.44
N PRO A 141 3.23 -28.82 3.41
CA PRO A 141 2.47 -29.19 4.61
C PRO A 141 2.00 -27.98 5.42
N LEU A 142 2.86 -26.98 5.60
CA LEU A 142 2.50 -25.76 6.33
C LEU A 142 1.51 -24.90 5.53
N LYS A 143 1.63 -24.86 4.20
CA LYS A 143 0.69 -24.16 3.31
C LYS A 143 -0.71 -24.70 3.43
N ASN A 144 -0.84 -26.03 3.41
CA ASN A 144 -2.14 -26.69 3.54
C ASN A 144 -2.75 -26.45 4.93
N GLU A 145 -1.96 -26.60 5.99
CA GLU A 145 -2.41 -26.31 7.36
C GLU A 145 -2.83 -24.84 7.53
N PHE A 146 -2.06 -23.91 6.95
CA PHE A 146 -2.37 -22.48 6.98
C PHE A 146 -3.69 -22.15 6.27
N LYS A 147 -3.92 -22.74 5.08
CA LYS A 147 -5.18 -22.58 4.33
C LYS A 147 -6.37 -23.20 5.07
N GLU A 148 -6.20 -24.34 5.72
CA GLU A 148 -7.26 -24.97 6.52
C GLU A 148 -7.62 -24.14 7.75
N LYS A 149 -6.61 -23.59 8.44
CA LYS A 149 -6.80 -22.78 9.64
C LYS A 149 -7.33 -21.37 9.35
N TYR A 150 -6.91 -20.78 8.24
CA TYR A 150 -7.31 -19.44 7.82
C TYR A 150 -7.87 -19.44 6.38
N PRO A 151 -9.03 -20.11 6.15
CA PRO A 151 -9.59 -20.27 4.80
C PRO A 151 -9.99 -18.93 4.16
N ASP A 152 -10.31 -17.94 4.98
CA ASP A 152 -10.67 -16.58 4.55
C ASP A 152 -9.50 -15.58 4.72
N TYR A 153 -8.26 -16.06 4.74
CA TYR A 153 -7.09 -15.18 4.71
C TYR A 153 -6.93 -14.61 3.30
N SER A 154 -6.84 -13.29 3.21
CA SER A 154 -6.58 -12.56 1.96
C SER A 154 -5.32 -11.73 2.13
N ILE A 155 -4.52 -11.63 1.06
CA ILE A 155 -3.34 -10.77 1.06
C ILE A 155 -3.73 -9.29 1.23
N MET A 156 -4.82 -8.89 0.58
CA MET A 156 -5.30 -7.51 0.60
C MET A 156 -6.79 -7.41 0.90
N VAL A 157 -7.21 -6.28 1.45
CA VAL A 157 -8.63 -5.93 1.49
C VAL A 157 -9.09 -5.59 0.09
N GLU A 158 -10.09 -6.31 -0.43
CA GLU A 158 -10.57 -6.08 -1.80
C GLU A 158 -11.14 -4.67 -1.98
N TYR A 159 -10.52 -3.87 -2.85
CA TYR A 159 -10.89 -2.47 -3.10
C TYR A 159 -12.37 -2.28 -3.49
N LYS A 160 -12.99 -3.25 -4.19
CA LYS A 160 -14.41 -3.16 -4.56
C LYS A 160 -15.34 -3.08 -3.34
N ASN A 161 -14.89 -3.59 -2.19
CA ASN A 161 -15.69 -3.62 -0.96
C ASN A 161 -15.48 -2.37 -0.10
N ILE A 162 -14.31 -1.73 -0.18
CA ILE A 162 -14.02 -0.56 0.67
C ILE A 162 -14.81 0.69 0.25
N TYR A 163 -15.12 0.85 -1.04
CA TYR A 163 -15.88 1.98 -1.56
C TYR A 163 -17.40 1.90 -1.30
N GLN A 164 -17.86 0.86 -0.61
CA GLN A 164 -19.27 0.71 -0.24
C GLN A 164 -19.68 1.60 0.96
N GLY A 165 -18.70 2.16 1.68
CA GLY A 165 -18.92 3.15 2.72
C GLY A 165 -17.98 2.99 3.92
N LEU A 166 -17.87 4.04 4.74
CA LEU A 166 -16.92 4.10 5.84
C LEU A 166 -17.12 2.99 6.89
N GLU A 167 -18.35 2.60 7.20
CA GLU A 167 -18.59 1.54 8.19
C GLU A 167 -18.13 0.17 7.67
N ILE A 168 -18.32 -0.11 6.37
CA ILE A 168 -17.82 -1.32 5.72
C ILE A 168 -16.30 -1.30 5.68
N PHE A 169 -15.69 -0.16 5.30
CA PHE A 169 -14.24 0.04 5.38
C PHE A 169 -13.73 -0.33 6.78
N LYS A 170 -14.33 0.28 7.83
CA LYS A 170 -13.88 0.09 9.21
C LYS A 170 -13.99 -1.36 9.67
N LYS A 171 -15.08 -2.03 9.30
CA LYS A 171 -15.27 -3.45 9.58
C LYS A 171 -14.17 -4.30 8.92
N LEU A 172 -14.00 -4.16 7.61
CA LEU A 172 -13.05 -4.97 6.83
C LEU A 172 -11.61 -4.78 7.30
N TRP A 173 -11.18 -3.54 7.53
CA TRP A 173 -9.82 -3.26 7.96
C TRP A 173 -9.53 -3.67 9.40
N LYS A 174 -10.53 -3.61 10.29
CA LYS A 174 -10.39 -4.17 11.64
C LYS A 174 -10.23 -5.69 11.59
N GLU A 175 -11.03 -6.36 10.76
CA GLU A 175 -10.94 -7.81 10.55
C GLU A 175 -9.60 -8.20 9.89
N ASP A 176 -9.13 -7.44 8.90
CA ASP A 176 -7.83 -7.64 8.23
C ASP A 176 -6.67 -7.54 9.21
N CYS A 177 -6.60 -6.45 10.00
CA CYS A 177 -5.55 -6.27 11.00
C CYS A 177 -5.53 -7.45 11.98
N ARG A 178 -6.71 -7.84 12.50
CA ARG A 178 -6.84 -8.96 13.44
C ARG A 178 -6.38 -10.29 12.83
N LYS A 179 -6.87 -10.63 11.64
CA LYS A 179 -6.51 -11.87 10.95
C LYS A 179 -5.00 -11.93 10.69
N LYS A 180 -4.41 -10.81 10.26
CA LYS A 180 -2.96 -10.72 10.02
C LYS A 180 -2.15 -10.91 11.30
N THR A 181 -2.57 -10.31 12.41
CA THR A 181 -1.95 -10.53 13.72
C THR A 181 -2.01 -12.00 14.15
N GLU A 182 -3.20 -12.60 14.09
CA GLU A 182 -3.42 -14.00 14.49
C GLU A 182 -2.60 -14.97 13.64
N ALA A 183 -2.59 -14.77 12.32
CA ALA A 183 -1.79 -15.57 11.38
C ALA A 183 -0.28 -15.35 11.58
N PHE A 184 0.17 -14.12 11.83
CA PHE A 184 1.56 -13.81 12.11
C PHE A 184 2.07 -14.51 13.37
N ILE A 185 1.34 -14.40 14.48
CA ILE A 185 1.66 -15.08 15.75
C ILE A 185 1.71 -16.60 15.54
N TYR A 186 0.71 -17.16 14.85
CA TYR A 186 0.68 -18.58 14.54
C TYR A 186 1.92 -19.02 13.75
N LEU A 187 2.29 -18.30 12.68
CA LEU A 187 3.46 -18.62 11.86
C LEU A 187 4.77 -18.49 12.65
N MET A 188 4.90 -17.46 13.49
CA MET A 188 6.06 -17.28 14.38
C MET A 188 6.23 -18.50 15.30
N ASN A 189 5.16 -18.94 15.96
CA ASN A 189 5.19 -20.06 16.88
C ASN A 189 5.40 -21.40 16.15
N LYS A 190 4.66 -21.64 15.05
CA LYS A 190 4.72 -22.89 14.28
C LYS A 190 6.08 -23.15 13.66
N THR A 191 6.77 -22.09 13.22
CA THR A 191 8.10 -22.21 12.62
C THR A 191 9.25 -22.09 13.64
N SER A 192 8.92 -21.69 14.87
CA SER A 192 9.88 -21.27 15.89
C SER A 192 10.83 -20.18 15.37
N ALA A 193 10.27 -19.21 14.62
CA ALA A 193 11.05 -18.11 14.06
C ALA A 193 11.58 -17.18 15.16
N GLN A 194 12.79 -16.68 14.94
CA GLN A 194 13.45 -15.75 15.85
C GLN A 194 13.32 -14.30 15.37
N PHE A 195 12.97 -14.08 14.11
CA PHE A 195 12.67 -12.76 13.57
C PHE A 195 11.31 -12.78 12.88
N GLY A 196 10.48 -11.78 13.14
CA GLY A 196 9.19 -11.63 12.50
C GLY A 196 8.98 -10.20 12.06
N ILE A 197 8.52 -9.97 10.83
CA ILE A 197 8.04 -8.67 10.37
C ILE A 197 6.58 -8.76 9.92
N LEU A 198 5.77 -7.84 10.45
CA LEU A 198 4.38 -7.64 10.04
C LEU A 198 4.13 -6.16 9.80
N VAL A 199 3.58 -5.79 8.64
CA VAL A 199 3.24 -4.40 8.32
C VAL A 199 1.73 -4.20 8.31
N TYR A 200 1.23 -3.16 8.99
CA TYR A 200 -0.17 -2.74 8.93
C TYR A 200 -0.36 -1.58 7.93
N MET A 201 -1.27 -1.77 6.98
CA MET A 201 -1.55 -0.81 5.91
C MET A 201 -2.72 0.15 6.21
N ILE A 202 -3.43 -0.08 7.31
CA ILE A 202 -4.72 0.57 7.61
C ILE A 202 -4.63 2.10 7.69
N VAL A 203 -3.53 2.65 8.21
CA VAL A 203 -3.37 4.10 8.38
C VAL A 203 -3.21 4.77 7.02
N ASP A 204 -2.27 4.30 6.21
CA ASP A 204 -2.07 4.74 4.83
C ASP A 204 -3.35 4.62 3.99
N HIS A 205 -3.97 3.45 3.97
CA HIS A 205 -5.15 3.22 3.14
C HIS A 205 -6.37 4.04 3.59
N LEU A 206 -6.49 4.32 4.90
CA LEU A 206 -7.52 5.22 5.41
C LEU A 206 -7.28 6.66 4.94
N ASN A 207 -6.02 7.12 4.99
CA ASN A 207 -5.65 8.46 4.51
C ASN A 207 -5.94 8.62 3.01
N HIS A 208 -5.75 7.56 2.21
CA HIS A 208 -6.14 7.55 0.80
C HIS A 208 -7.65 7.42 0.57
N TYR A 209 -8.38 6.76 1.47
CA TYR A 209 -9.82 6.52 1.33
C TYR A 209 -10.68 7.74 1.66
N ILE A 210 -10.35 8.48 2.73
CA ILE A 210 -11.24 9.52 3.24
C ILE A 210 -11.10 10.80 2.41
N PRO A 211 -12.20 11.33 1.85
CA PRO A 211 -12.18 12.60 1.13
C PRO A 211 -11.69 13.75 2.02
N TYR A 212 -10.85 14.57 1.43
CA TYR A 212 -10.20 15.76 1.97
C TYR A 212 -11.13 16.66 2.84
N GLY A 213 -10.60 17.20 3.94
CA GLY A 213 -11.15 18.39 4.62
C GLY A 213 -12.29 18.18 5.63
N LEU A 214 -12.70 16.94 5.93
CA LEU A 214 -13.75 16.70 6.92
C LEU A 214 -13.19 16.72 8.35
N LYS A 215 -13.82 17.45 9.29
CA LYS A 215 -13.52 17.36 10.74
C LYS A 215 -13.53 15.91 11.26
N LYS A 216 -14.33 15.05 10.62
CA LYS A 216 -14.37 13.62 10.92
C LYS A 216 -13.04 12.91 10.63
N HIS A 217 -12.24 13.38 9.65
CA HIS A 217 -10.97 12.78 9.23
C HIS A 217 -10.06 12.46 10.42
N ARG A 218 -9.94 13.43 11.36
CA ARG A 218 -9.15 13.23 12.58
C ARG A 218 -9.66 12.04 13.38
N THR A 219 -10.96 11.94 13.66
CA THR A 219 -11.50 10.83 14.48
C THR A 219 -11.37 9.48 13.78
N GLN A 220 -11.34 9.43 12.45
CA GLN A 220 -11.07 8.19 11.72
C GLN A 220 -9.60 7.78 11.79
N VAL A 221 -8.67 8.72 11.62
CA VAL A 221 -7.23 8.43 11.79
C VAL A 221 -6.95 7.96 13.21
N GLU A 222 -7.53 8.63 14.22
CA GLU A 222 -7.44 8.18 15.62
C GLU A 222 -8.01 6.76 15.82
N TRP A 223 -9.09 6.41 15.13
CA TRP A 223 -9.63 5.05 15.13
C TRP A 223 -8.64 4.04 14.51
N ALA A 224 -8.02 4.33 13.36
CA ALA A 224 -7.06 3.42 12.75
C ALA A 224 -5.86 3.14 13.66
N TYR A 225 -5.28 4.18 14.28
CA TYR A 225 -4.22 4.00 15.29
C TYR A 225 -4.70 3.18 16.48
N SER A 226 -5.95 3.35 16.93
CA SER A 226 -6.49 2.54 18.03
C SER A 226 -6.63 1.05 17.68
N ILE A 227 -6.89 0.73 16.41
CA ILE A 227 -6.88 -0.66 15.93
C ILE A 227 -5.46 -1.21 15.95
N VAL A 228 -4.49 -0.47 15.40
CA VAL A 228 -3.08 -0.89 15.40
C VAL A 228 -2.54 -1.07 16.82
N ASP A 229 -2.85 -0.17 17.76
CA ASP A 229 -2.45 -0.28 19.18
C ASP A 229 -3.03 -1.53 19.86
N GLN A 230 -4.29 -1.90 19.55
CA GLN A 230 -4.89 -3.14 20.06
C GLN A 230 -4.14 -4.36 19.56
N GLU A 231 -3.79 -4.39 18.28
CA GLU A 231 -3.10 -5.52 17.66
C GLU A 231 -1.63 -5.62 18.11
N ILE A 232 -0.94 -4.50 18.31
CA ILE A 232 0.36 -4.46 19.02
C ILE A 232 0.22 -5.09 20.41
N GLY A 233 -0.84 -4.76 21.15
CA GLY A 233 -1.12 -5.37 22.45
C GLY A 233 -1.20 -6.89 22.39
N ARG A 234 -1.92 -7.44 21.40
CA ARG A 234 -2.01 -8.90 21.19
C ARG A 234 -0.66 -9.54 20.92
N ILE A 235 0.20 -8.88 20.14
CA ILE A 235 1.56 -9.38 19.88
C ILE A 235 2.37 -9.35 21.17
N MET A 236 2.31 -8.27 21.94
CA MET A 236 3.00 -8.14 23.22
C MET A 236 2.55 -9.19 24.25
N ASP A 237 1.28 -9.59 24.24
CA ASP A 237 0.76 -10.63 25.15
C ASP A 237 1.36 -12.02 24.85
N GLU A 238 1.87 -12.26 23.64
CA GLU A 238 2.53 -13.51 23.21
C GLU A 238 4.06 -13.47 23.35
N MET A 239 4.62 -12.31 23.70
CA MET A 239 6.06 -12.11 23.85
C MET A 239 6.57 -12.64 25.19
N GLU A 240 7.76 -13.23 25.16
CA GLU A 240 8.52 -13.53 26.37
C GLU A 240 9.25 -12.27 26.84
N LYS A 241 9.63 -12.21 28.12
CA LYS A 241 10.36 -11.06 28.69
C LYS A 241 11.71 -10.79 28.02
N THR A 242 12.28 -11.80 27.38
CA THR A 242 13.56 -11.75 26.66
C THR A 242 13.40 -11.27 25.22
N ASP A 243 12.18 -11.24 24.69
CA ASP A 243 11.91 -10.81 23.32
C ASP A 243 12.00 -9.29 23.19
N SER A 244 12.21 -8.83 21.96
CA SER A 244 12.27 -7.41 21.60
C SER A 244 11.20 -7.08 20.57
N ILE A 245 10.66 -5.86 20.65
CA ILE A 245 9.73 -5.32 19.65
C ILE A 245 10.28 -4.01 19.10
N ILE A 246 10.24 -3.87 17.78
CA ILE A 246 10.58 -2.67 17.03
C ILE A 246 9.30 -2.21 16.34
N ILE A 247 8.92 -0.95 16.52
CA ILE A 247 7.85 -0.32 15.75
C ILE A 247 8.47 0.73 14.86
N CYS A 248 8.24 0.62 13.55
CA CYS A 248 8.77 1.58 12.59
C CYS A 248 7.72 1.90 11.52
N SER A 249 7.88 3.07 10.91
CA SER A 249 7.14 3.47 9.73
C SER A 249 8.11 3.73 8.59
N ASP A 250 7.62 3.56 7.37
CA ASP A 250 8.30 3.91 6.13
C ASP A 250 8.25 5.42 5.88
N HIS A 251 7.08 6.06 6.08
CA HIS A 251 6.90 7.50 5.91
C HIS A 251 5.77 8.06 6.78
N GLY A 252 5.65 9.39 6.81
CA GLY A 252 4.49 10.07 7.39
C GLY A 252 3.35 10.24 6.39
N SER A 253 2.36 11.08 6.72
CA SER A 253 1.27 11.44 5.80
C SER A 253 0.85 12.88 5.98
N VAL A 254 0.77 13.67 4.92
CA VAL A 254 0.38 15.09 5.00
C VAL A 254 -0.87 15.37 4.17
N PHE A 255 -1.55 16.46 4.52
CA PHE A 255 -2.69 16.94 3.77
C PHE A 255 -2.21 17.62 2.47
N ILE A 256 -2.66 17.10 1.34
CA ILE A 256 -2.40 17.69 0.02
C ILE A 256 -3.43 18.81 -0.22
N LYS A 257 -2.98 20.07 -0.15
CA LYS A 257 -3.84 21.25 -0.42
C LYS A 257 -4.12 21.42 -1.92
N GLN A 258 -3.11 21.18 -2.75
CA GLN A 258 -3.15 21.41 -4.20
C GLN A 258 -2.28 20.38 -4.92
N ASN A 259 -2.63 20.06 -6.16
CA ASN A 259 -1.84 19.22 -7.05
C ASN A 259 -1.29 20.06 -8.20
N PHE A 260 0.02 19.92 -8.47
CA PHE A 260 0.65 20.56 -9.62
C PHE A 260 0.84 19.56 -10.76
N PHE A 261 0.10 19.76 -11.86
CA PHE A 261 0.20 18.91 -13.03
C PHE A 261 1.40 19.30 -13.89
N ILE A 262 2.60 18.87 -13.50
CA ILE A 262 3.87 19.26 -14.14
C ILE A 262 3.86 19.04 -15.65
N ASN A 263 3.35 17.90 -16.14
CA ASN A 263 3.29 17.63 -17.57
C ASN A 263 2.40 18.62 -18.34
N LYS A 264 1.30 19.08 -17.72
CA LYS A 264 0.46 20.12 -18.31
C LYS A 264 1.18 21.46 -18.29
N TRP A 265 1.79 21.83 -17.17
CA TRP A 265 2.54 23.08 -17.08
C TRP A 265 3.70 23.13 -18.08
N LEU A 266 4.46 22.05 -18.22
CA LEU A 266 5.54 21.94 -19.21
C LEU A 266 5.02 22.07 -20.64
N ALA A 267 3.86 21.47 -20.94
CA ALA A 267 3.24 21.58 -22.27
C ALA A 267 2.73 23.00 -22.55
N ASP A 268 2.04 23.61 -21.58
CA ASP A 268 1.52 24.98 -21.69
C ASP A 268 2.65 26.02 -21.86
N ASN A 269 3.84 25.74 -21.33
CA ASN A 269 5.04 26.59 -21.48
C ASN A 269 5.97 26.17 -22.64
N GLY A 270 5.58 25.19 -23.46
CA GLY A 270 6.34 24.77 -24.65
C GLY A 270 7.56 23.89 -24.40
N TYR A 271 7.82 23.46 -23.15
CA TYR A 271 8.90 22.54 -22.79
C TYR A 271 8.59 21.07 -23.09
N LEU A 272 7.31 20.71 -23.15
CA LEU A 272 6.86 19.36 -23.48
C LEU A 272 5.96 19.42 -24.73
N ARG A 273 6.24 18.55 -25.72
CA ARG A 273 5.35 18.30 -26.85
C ARG A 273 4.95 16.85 -26.85
N PHE A 274 3.65 16.59 -26.93
CA PHE A 274 3.15 15.24 -27.13
C PHE A 274 3.31 14.87 -28.60
N TYR A 275 3.85 13.68 -28.88
CA TYR A 275 3.85 13.14 -30.23
C TYR A 275 2.40 12.94 -30.66
N ASP A 276 2.08 13.54 -31.79
CA ASP A 276 0.72 13.64 -32.30
C ASP A 276 0.33 12.33 -32.98
N ASP A 277 0.01 11.30 -32.19
CA ASP A 277 -0.73 10.14 -32.71
C ASP A 277 -2.18 10.60 -32.97
N LYS A 278 -2.35 11.22 -34.15
CA LYS A 278 -3.61 11.74 -34.66
C LYS A 278 -4.67 10.63 -34.66
N LEU A 279 -5.62 10.72 -33.72
CA LEU A 279 -6.99 10.31 -34.00
C LEU A 279 -7.71 11.57 -34.50
N PRO A 280 -8.40 11.54 -35.65
CA PRO A 280 -9.04 12.71 -36.23
C PRO A 280 -9.90 13.45 -35.19
N ASP A 281 -9.72 14.77 -35.06
CA ASP A 281 -10.42 15.66 -34.12
C ASP A 281 -11.95 15.46 -34.05
N LYS A 282 -12.54 14.97 -35.14
CA LYS A 282 -13.96 14.60 -35.25
C LYS A 282 -14.37 13.50 -34.25
N ILE A 283 -13.50 12.51 -34.03
CA ILE A 283 -13.74 11.40 -33.08
C ILE A 283 -13.54 11.89 -31.65
N TYR A 284 -12.56 12.77 -31.41
CA TYR A 284 -12.31 13.36 -30.10
C TYR A 284 -13.46 14.27 -29.65
N ARG A 285 -13.95 15.18 -30.52
CA ARG A 285 -15.14 16.01 -30.22
C ARG A 285 -16.38 15.16 -30.01
N ASN A 286 -16.60 14.09 -30.77
CA ASN A 286 -17.76 13.22 -30.57
C ASN A 286 -17.69 12.41 -29.26
N ILE A 287 -16.51 11.95 -28.85
CA ILE A 287 -16.33 11.23 -27.59
C ILE A 287 -16.39 12.19 -26.39
N TYR A 288 -15.74 13.36 -26.48
CA TYR A 288 -15.80 14.40 -25.45
C TYR A 288 -17.21 14.98 -25.29
N ASN A 289 -17.96 15.21 -26.38
CA ASN A 289 -19.35 15.67 -26.31
C ASN A 289 -20.31 14.58 -25.81
N LYS A 290 -20.02 13.29 -26.06
CA LYS A 290 -20.76 12.17 -25.45
C LYS A 290 -20.41 11.98 -23.97
N LEU A 291 -19.17 12.25 -23.57
CA LEU A 291 -18.71 12.16 -22.18
C LEU A 291 -19.08 13.40 -21.35
N SER A 292 -19.10 14.61 -21.92
CA SER A 292 -19.60 15.81 -21.25
C SER A 292 -21.12 15.79 -21.06
N MET A 293 -21.82 14.95 -21.84
CA MET A 293 -23.20 14.56 -21.56
C MET A 293 -23.34 13.76 -20.25
N LYS A 294 -22.28 13.10 -19.73
CA LYS A 294 -22.29 12.46 -18.40
C LYS A 294 -22.59 13.49 -17.30
N ALA A 295 -21.97 14.68 -17.35
CA ALA A 295 -22.17 15.68 -16.30
C ALA A 295 -23.61 16.23 -16.26
N ARG A 296 -24.32 16.23 -17.40
CA ARG A 296 -25.73 16.66 -17.48
C ARG A 296 -26.72 15.53 -17.15
N ILE A 297 -26.47 14.30 -17.58
CA ILE A 297 -27.38 13.16 -17.35
C ILE A 297 -27.28 12.62 -15.92
N PHE A 298 -26.08 12.59 -15.31
CA PHE A 298 -25.90 12.24 -13.90
C PHE A 298 -26.68 13.18 -12.98
N LYS A 299 -26.79 14.46 -13.36
CA LYS A 299 -27.53 15.48 -12.61
C LYS A 299 -29.06 15.32 -12.71
N ILE A 300 -29.56 14.56 -13.69
CA ILE A 300 -31.01 14.41 -13.97
C ILE A 300 -31.54 13.00 -13.61
N PHE A 301 -30.77 11.93 -13.84
CA PHE A 301 -31.29 10.54 -13.78
C PHE A 301 -30.59 9.61 -12.78
N GLY A 302 -29.59 10.09 -12.03
CA GLY A 302 -28.88 9.31 -11.00
C GLY A 302 -27.82 8.34 -11.53
N GLU A 303 -26.86 7.98 -10.67
CA GLU A 303 -25.61 7.28 -11.02
C GLU A 303 -25.83 5.90 -11.68
N LYS A 304 -26.80 5.12 -11.16
CA LYS A 304 -27.09 3.76 -11.65
C LYS A 304 -27.58 3.72 -13.11
N PHE A 305 -28.27 4.75 -13.58
CA PHE A 305 -28.75 4.81 -14.96
C PHE A 305 -27.65 5.25 -15.92
N GLY A 306 -26.81 6.21 -15.50
CA GLY A 306 -25.63 6.65 -16.26
C GLY A 306 -24.61 5.53 -16.49
N GLU A 307 -24.45 4.63 -15.53
CA GLU A 307 -23.54 3.49 -15.62
C GLU A 307 -24.03 2.39 -16.57
N LYS A 308 -25.34 2.08 -16.54
CA LYS A 308 -25.98 1.15 -17.50
C LYS A 308 -25.91 1.67 -18.94
N LEU A 309 -26.19 2.95 -19.14
CA LEU A 309 -26.12 3.59 -20.46
C LEU A 309 -24.68 3.63 -20.98
N PHE A 310 -23.70 3.87 -20.11
CA PHE A 310 -22.29 3.84 -20.48
C PHE A 310 -21.82 2.44 -20.90
N ARG A 311 -22.18 1.39 -20.15
CA ARG A 311 -21.89 -0.01 -20.55
C ARG A 311 -22.50 -0.34 -21.90
N PHE A 312 -23.78 -0.02 -22.10
CA PHE A 312 -24.47 -0.24 -23.37
C PHE A 312 -23.78 0.47 -24.56
N LEU A 313 -23.43 1.75 -24.38
CA LEU A 313 -22.73 2.52 -25.41
C LEU A 313 -21.28 2.04 -25.64
N PHE A 314 -20.61 1.56 -24.60
CA PHE A 314 -19.26 1.03 -24.70
C PHE A 314 -19.26 -0.32 -25.41
N GLU A 315 -20.21 -1.19 -25.10
CA GLU A 315 -20.40 -2.50 -25.75
C GLU A 315 -20.69 -2.38 -27.25
N ALA A 316 -21.39 -1.32 -27.67
CA ALA A 316 -21.72 -1.04 -29.07
C ALA A 316 -20.52 -0.59 -29.95
N ILE A 317 -19.32 -0.39 -29.38
CA ILE A 317 -18.12 0.04 -30.12
C ILE A 317 -17.32 -1.20 -30.60
N PRO A 318 -16.78 -1.19 -31.84
CA PRO A 318 -15.90 -2.26 -32.35
C PRO A 318 -14.71 -2.53 -31.42
N THR A 319 -14.34 -3.81 -31.27
CA THR A 319 -13.29 -4.28 -30.34
C THR A 319 -11.92 -3.64 -30.59
N SER A 320 -11.61 -3.30 -31.84
CA SER A 320 -10.39 -2.59 -32.24
C SER A 320 -10.33 -1.15 -31.70
N LEU A 321 -11.47 -0.47 -31.57
CA LEU A 321 -11.58 0.85 -30.94
C LEU A 321 -11.61 0.75 -29.41
N LYS A 322 -12.26 -0.27 -28.83
CA LYS A 322 -12.23 -0.51 -27.38
C LYS A 322 -10.80 -0.63 -26.85
N LYS A 323 -9.94 -1.41 -27.53
CA LYS A 323 -8.52 -1.57 -27.15
C LYS A 323 -7.75 -0.23 -27.21
N LYS A 324 -8.02 0.63 -28.20
CA LYS A 324 -7.38 1.96 -28.33
C LYS A 324 -7.90 2.97 -27.31
N VAL A 325 -9.19 2.94 -26.99
CA VAL A 325 -9.79 3.81 -25.96
C VAL A 325 -9.31 3.40 -24.56
N VAL A 326 -9.27 2.10 -24.25
CA VAL A 326 -8.74 1.59 -22.97
C VAL A 326 -7.25 1.89 -22.85
N LYS A 327 -6.45 1.67 -23.92
CA LYS A 327 -5.03 2.04 -23.95
C LYS A 327 -4.84 3.53 -23.68
N ARG A 328 -5.62 4.42 -24.31
CA ARG A 328 -5.49 5.88 -24.11
C ARG A 328 -6.11 6.39 -22.80
N VAL A 329 -7.11 5.73 -22.22
CA VAL A 329 -7.58 6.01 -20.86
C VAL A 329 -6.51 5.57 -19.85
N ARG A 330 -5.80 4.46 -20.13
CA ARG A 330 -4.62 4.03 -19.36
C ARG A 330 -3.45 5.00 -19.52
N ASP A 331 -3.16 5.48 -20.73
CA ASP A 331 -2.10 6.46 -21.01
C ASP A 331 -2.46 7.88 -20.52
N LYS A 332 -3.77 8.20 -20.40
CA LYS A 332 -4.25 9.41 -19.73
C LYS A 332 -4.41 9.24 -18.22
N SER A 333 -4.55 8.04 -17.68
CA SER A 333 -4.36 7.79 -16.25
C SER A 333 -2.88 7.77 -15.88
N VAL A 334 -1.98 7.57 -16.86
CA VAL A 334 -0.54 7.87 -16.72
C VAL A 334 -0.27 9.39 -16.68
N LEU A 335 -1.19 10.25 -17.16
CA LEU A 335 -1.20 11.69 -16.77
C LEU A 335 -1.59 11.91 -15.30
N GLY A 336 -1.95 10.84 -14.59
CA GLY A 336 -2.28 10.80 -13.16
C GLY A 336 -1.26 10.02 -12.32
N PHE A 337 -0.06 9.71 -12.84
CA PHE A 337 1.07 9.51 -11.94
C PHE A 337 1.43 10.87 -11.36
N SER A 338 0.78 11.18 -10.23
CA SER A 338 1.30 12.12 -9.25
C SER A 338 2.68 11.59 -8.87
N PHE A 339 3.73 12.17 -9.45
CA PHE A 339 4.98 12.26 -8.71
C PHE A 339 4.63 13.02 -7.44
N ASP A 340 5.08 12.46 -6.32
CA ASP A 340 4.83 12.95 -4.98
C ASP A 340 4.91 14.47 -4.92
N CYS A 341 3.92 15.02 -4.24
CA CYS A 341 3.73 16.43 -4.05
C CYS A 341 5.04 17.05 -3.54
N ILE A 342 5.60 17.97 -4.34
CA ILE A 342 6.62 18.89 -3.86
C ILE A 342 5.91 19.83 -2.90
N ASP A 343 6.33 19.81 -1.65
CA ASP A 343 5.97 20.83 -0.67
C ASP A 343 6.57 22.16 -1.14
N LEU A 344 5.71 23.10 -1.51
CA LEU A 344 6.09 24.48 -1.82
C LEU A 344 5.33 25.40 -0.86
N GLU A 345 5.78 25.46 0.39
CA GLU A 345 5.52 26.55 1.34
C GLU A 345 6.89 26.83 2.04
N ASN A 346 7.44 28.04 2.22
CA ASN A 346 7.00 29.44 2.12
C ASN A 346 5.53 29.71 2.43
#